data_AF-A0A7S1RBU5-F1
#
_entry.id   AF-A0A7S1RBU5-F1
#
_cell.length_a   1.000
_cell.length_b   1.000
_cell.length_c   1.000
_cell.angle_alpha   90.00
_cell.angle_beta   90.00
_cell.angle_gamma   90.00
#
_symmetry.space_group_name_H-M   'P 1'
#
loop_
_entity.id
_entity.type
_entity.pdbx_description
1 polymer ?
#
loop_
_entity_poly.entity_id
_entity_poly.type
_entity_poly.pdbx_seq_one_letter_code
_entity_poly.pdbx_strand_id
1 'polypeptide(L)'
;APPREAAPSELSEEDFGRWAQRALSDGEGGVESMGQEARLRCPDAFSSFTFTGPLRPAFVSPRRKPPEGCFLPDYALHSKGVARSEFLRSNTKTIPIIEGQDLATMREACRLGRGGLGAAA
;
A
#
# COMPACT_ATOMS: atom_id res chain seq x y z
N ALA A 1 9.08 -21.36 -19.56
CA ALA A 1 9.04 -20.16 -18.71
C ALA A 1 10.43 -19.56 -18.70
N PRO A 2 10.61 -18.23 -18.83
CA PRO A 2 11.93 -17.64 -18.62
C PRO A 2 12.40 -17.94 -17.18
N PRO A 3 13.70 -18.21 -16.98
CA PRO A 3 14.25 -18.46 -15.66
C PRO A 3 14.05 -17.22 -14.78
N ARG A 4 13.51 -17.45 -13.58
CA ARG A 4 13.25 -16.42 -12.57
C ARG A 4 14.60 -15.82 -12.16
N GLU A 5 14.89 -14.60 -12.61
CA GLU A 5 16.12 -13.87 -12.28
C GLU A 5 16.36 -13.87 -10.76
N ALA A 6 17.62 -14.03 -10.37
CA ALA A 6 18.07 -14.26 -9.00
C ALA A 6 17.51 -13.23 -8.02
N ALA A 7 17.03 -13.71 -6.86
CA ALA A 7 16.43 -12.88 -5.83
C ALA A 7 17.43 -11.84 -5.29
N PRO A 8 17.17 -10.53 -5.40
CA PRO A 8 17.90 -9.53 -4.64
C PRO A 8 17.65 -9.75 -3.13
N SER A 9 18.69 -9.48 -2.34
CA SER A 9 18.83 -9.77 -0.90
C SER A 9 17.58 -9.47 -0.08
N GLU A 10 17.16 -10.44 0.73
CA GLU A 10 16.15 -10.27 1.78
C GLU A 10 16.51 -9.06 2.65
N LEU A 11 15.60 -8.09 2.77
CA LEU A 11 15.73 -6.98 3.72
C LEU A 11 15.87 -7.58 5.13
N SER A 12 16.99 -7.30 5.79
CA SER A 12 17.20 -7.73 7.18
C SER A 12 16.13 -7.13 8.10
N GLU A 13 15.75 -7.86 9.15
CA GLU A 13 14.83 -7.35 10.19
C GLU A 13 15.35 -6.05 10.80
N GLU A 14 16.68 -5.91 10.95
CA GLU A 14 17.30 -4.69 11.46
C GLU A 14 17.12 -3.51 10.49
N ASP A 15 17.27 -3.77 9.19
CA ASP A 15 17.11 -2.75 8.15
C ASP A 15 15.65 -2.30 8.06
N PHE A 16 14.72 -3.25 8.14
CA PHE A 16 13.30 -2.98 8.23
C PHE A 16 12.95 -2.18 9.49
N GLY A 17 13.53 -2.53 10.64
CA GLY A 17 13.34 -1.80 11.90
C GLY A 17 13.82 -0.34 11.81
N ARG A 18 15.00 -0.11 11.24
CA ARG A 18 15.52 1.26 11.02
C ARG A 18 14.63 2.05 10.06
N TRP A 19 14.16 1.41 8.98
CA TRP A 19 13.20 2.04 8.06
C TRP A 19 11.88 2.38 8.78
N ALA A 20 11.33 1.48 9.59
CA ALA A 20 10.06 1.68 10.28
C ALA A 20 10.14 2.86 11.26
N GLN A 21 11.21 2.93 12.06
CA GLN A 21 11.47 4.05 12.97
C GLN A 21 11.51 5.38 12.21
N ARG A 22 12.31 5.44 11.13
CA ARG A 22 12.39 6.63 10.27
C ARG A 22 11.03 7.00 9.67
N ALA A 23 10.29 6.03 9.14
CA ALA A 23 9.00 6.26 8.49
C ALA A 23 7.92 6.76 9.46
N LEU A 24 8.03 6.41 10.75
CA LEU A 24 7.18 6.96 11.80
C LEU A 24 7.56 8.41 12.11
N SER A 25 8.84 8.68 12.35
CA SER A 25 9.34 10.04 12.65
C SER A 25 9.12 11.03 11.50
N ASP A 26 9.35 10.62 10.25
CA ASP A 26 9.17 11.45 9.06
C ASP A 26 7.69 11.85 8.86
N GLY A 27 6.75 11.05 9.38
CA GLY A 27 5.31 11.30 9.27
C GLY A 27 4.75 12.29 10.30
N GLU A 28 5.44 12.51 11.42
CA GLU A 28 4.95 13.34 12.51
C GLU A 28 5.25 14.83 12.26
N GLY A 29 6.45 15.17 11.80
CA GLY A 29 6.91 16.56 11.75
C GLY A 29 6.07 17.53 10.88
N GLY A 30 5.51 17.06 9.76
CA GLY A 30 4.71 17.93 8.87
C GLY A 30 3.26 18.11 9.32
N VAL A 31 2.70 17.10 9.98
CA VAL A 31 1.27 17.10 10.34
C VAL A 31 1.05 17.62 11.76
N GLU A 32 2.00 17.42 12.67
CA GLU A 32 1.97 18.00 14.03
C GLU A 32 2.08 19.53 14.05
N SER A 33 2.83 20.10 13.11
CA SER A 33 2.89 21.57 12.95
C SER A 33 1.57 22.17 12.43
N MET A 34 0.66 21.38 11.87
CA MET A 34 -0.66 21.87 11.44
C MET A 34 -1.62 21.89 12.62
N GLY A 35 -2.27 23.05 12.84
CA GLY A 35 -3.37 23.17 13.79
C GLY A 35 -4.50 22.17 13.50
N GLN A 36 -5.15 21.68 14.56
CA GLN A 36 -6.21 20.66 14.45
C GLN A 36 -7.34 21.08 13.51
N GLU A 37 -7.71 22.36 13.52
CA GLU A 37 -8.75 22.92 12.65
C GLU A 37 -8.38 22.82 11.16
N ALA A 38 -7.12 23.07 10.81
CA ALA A 38 -6.64 22.92 9.44
C ALA A 38 -6.65 21.45 8.99
N ARG A 39 -6.42 20.49 9.91
CA ARG A 39 -6.45 19.06 9.62
C ARG A 39 -7.88 18.54 9.42
N LEU A 40 -8.86 19.13 10.09
CA LEU A 40 -10.28 18.75 9.99
C LEU A 40 -11.03 19.48 8.88
N ARG A 41 -10.44 20.53 8.29
CA ARG A 41 -11.07 21.29 7.22
C ARG A 41 -11.30 20.42 5.98
N CYS A 42 -12.54 20.45 5.49
CA CYS A 42 -12.91 19.81 4.23
C CYS A 42 -12.11 20.42 3.06
N PRO A 43 -11.43 19.63 2.21
CA PRO A 43 -10.71 20.13 1.05
C PRO A 43 -11.64 20.79 0.02
N ASP A 44 -11.14 21.83 -0.65
CA ASP A 44 -11.92 22.63 -1.62
C ASP A 44 -12.47 21.81 -2.80
N ALA A 45 -11.83 20.68 -3.12
CA ALA A 45 -12.28 19.73 -4.14
C ALA A 45 -13.68 19.17 -3.89
N PHE A 46 -14.17 19.23 -2.65
CA PHE A 46 -15.50 18.76 -2.25
C PHE A 46 -16.49 19.90 -1.98
N SER A 47 -16.17 21.14 -2.34
CA SER A 47 -17.00 22.32 -2.05
C SER A 47 -18.42 22.26 -2.64
N SER A 48 -18.61 21.61 -3.78
CA SER A 48 -19.92 21.41 -4.43
C SER A 48 -20.52 20.02 -4.19
N PHE A 49 -19.91 19.19 -3.35
CA PHE A 49 -20.35 17.83 -3.11
C PHE A 49 -21.29 17.76 -1.90
N THR A 50 -22.52 17.25 -2.12
CA THR A 50 -23.50 17.06 -1.04
C THR A 50 -23.26 15.73 -0.33
N PHE A 51 -22.82 15.79 0.93
CA PHE A 51 -22.57 14.61 1.75
C PHE A 51 -23.87 13.96 2.23
N THR A 52 -23.91 12.62 2.24
CA THR A 52 -25.07 11.82 2.67
C THR A 52 -25.13 11.56 4.17
N GLY A 53 -24.06 11.83 4.91
CA GLY A 53 -23.95 11.54 6.34
C GLY A 53 -23.05 12.53 7.09
N PRO A 54 -22.65 12.20 8.35
CA PRO A 54 -21.87 13.12 9.19
C PRO A 54 -20.37 13.12 8.86
N LEU A 55 -19.84 12.08 8.22
CA LEU A 55 -18.41 11.99 7.89
C LEU A 55 -17.99 13.06 6.87
N ARG A 56 -16.83 13.70 7.12
CA ARG A 56 -16.22 14.69 6.24
C ARG A 56 -14.77 14.30 5.93
N PRO A 57 -14.28 14.56 4.72
CA PRO A 57 -12.88 14.34 4.38
C PRO A 57 -12.02 15.31 5.20
N ALA A 58 -10.96 14.76 5.80
CA ALA A 58 -9.94 15.50 6.52
C ALA A 58 -8.65 15.55 5.68
N PHE A 59 -7.68 16.32 6.14
CA PHE A 59 -6.35 16.35 5.55
C PHE A 59 -5.72 14.96 5.54
N VAL A 60 -5.16 14.56 4.39
CA VAL A 60 -4.47 13.29 4.21
C VAL A 60 -2.96 13.56 4.12
N SER A 61 -2.19 12.94 5.01
CA SER A 61 -0.73 13.06 4.99
C SER A 61 -0.12 12.41 3.73
N PRO A 62 1.06 12.85 3.29
CA PRO A 62 1.78 12.21 2.20
C PRO A 62 1.97 10.69 2.44
N ARG A 63 1.93 9.92 1.35
CA ARG A 63 2.13 8.46 1.39
C ARG A 63 3.56 8.13 1.82
N ARG A 64 3.71 7.20 2.78
CA ARG A 64 5.01 6.64 3.19
C ARG A 64 5.62 5.83 2.05
N LYS A 65 6.94 5.97 1.83
CA LYS A 65 7.67 5.20 0.82
C LYS A 65 8.07 3.83 1.37
N PRO A 66 7.95 2.75 0.58
CA PRO A 66 8.39 1.42 0.99
C PRO A 66 9.92 1.37 1.18
N PRO A 67 10.45 0.39 1.94
CA PRO A 67 11.88 0.19 2.07
C PRO A 67 12.53 -0.17 0.73
N GLU A 68 13.80 0.19 0.56
CA GLU A 68 14.57 -0.14 -0.65
C GLU A 68 14.78 -1.65 -0.77
N GLY A 69 14.77 -2.19 -1.99
CA GLY A 69 14.99 -3.61 -2.24
C GLY A 69 13.78 -4.53 -2.03
N CYS A 70 12.62 -4.02 -1.61
CA CYS A 70 11.40 -4.83 -1.56
C CYS A 70 10.81 -5.08 -2.96
N PHE A 71 10.12 -6.22 -3.11
CA PHE A 71 9.37 -6.51 -4.33
C PHE A 71 8.15 -5.61 -4.43
N LEU A 72 8.13 -4.78 -5.47
CA LEU A 72 7.04 -3.87 -5.75
C LEU A 72 6.13 -4.46 -6.85
N PRO A 73 4.79 -4.34 -6.71
CA PRO A 73 3.88 -4.70 -7.77
C PRO A 73 3.98 -3.73 -8.96
N ASP A 74 3.45 -4.13 -10.13
CA ASP A 74 3.54 -3.39 -11.40
C ASP A 74 2.95 -1.97 -11.34
N TYR A 75 1.93 -1.76 -10.51
CA TYR A 75 1.30 -0.45 -10.31
C TYR A 75 2.07 0.49 -9.36
N ALA A 76 3.03 0.00 -8.57
CA ALA A 76 3.65 0.79 -7.50
C ALA A 76 4.47 1.98 -8.03
N LEU A 77 5.13 1.81 -9.18
CA LEU A 77 5.96 2.82 -9.83
C LEU A 77 5.25 3.50 -11.01
N HIS A 78 4.03 3.09 -11.33
CA HIS A 78 3.26 3.67 -12.42
C HIS A 78 2.74 5.07 -12.01
N SER A 79 2.97 6.09 -12.84
CA SER A 79 2.63 7.49 -12.54
C SER A 79 1.13 7.70 -12.21
N LYS A 80 0.25 6.99 -12.91
CA LYS A 80 -1.20 6.97 -12.66
C LYS A 80 -1.69 5.79 -11.81
N GLY A 81 -0.79 4.94 -11.30
CA GLY A 81 -1.13 3.73 -10.54
C GLY A 81 -1.90 2.67 -11.32
N VAL A 82 -1.70 2.56 -12.64
CA VAL A 82 -2.42 1.58 -13.48
C VAL A 82 -1.72 0.23 -13.42
N ALA A 83 -2.44 -0.82 -13.02
CA ALA A 83 -1.97 -2.20 -13.05
C ALA A 83 -2.08 -2.79 -14.46
N ARG A 84 -0.96 -2.92 -15.16
CA ARG A 84 -0.93 -3.44 -16.54
C ARG A 84 -1.36 -4.90 -16.60
N SER A 85 -0.93 -5.70 -15.64
CA SER A 85 -1.28 -7.12 -15.53
C SER A 85 -2.79 -7.35 -15.37
N GLU A 86 -3.46 -6.49 -14.62
CA GLU A 86 -4.93 -6.53 -14.45
C GLU A 86 -5.66 -6.04 -15.69
N PHE A 87 -5.19 -4.94 -16.31
CA PHE A 87 -5.79 -4.43 -17.53
C PHE A 87 -5.81 -5.48 -18.65
N LEU A 88 -4.70 -6.22 -18.82
CA LEU A 88 -4.61 -7.31 -19.80
C LEU A 88 -5.57 -8.48 -19.51
N ARG A 89 -5.96 -8.69 -18.24
CA ARG A 89 -6.88 -9.75 -17.82
C ARG A 89 -8.34 -9.30 -17.68
N SER A 90 -8.61 -7.99 -17.74
CA SER A 90 -9.92 -7.39 -17.46
C SER A 90 -11.09 -7.93 -18.30
N ASN A 91 -10.82 -8.40 -19.52
CA ASN A 91 -11.84 -8.93 -20.43
C ASN A 91 -11.82 -10.48 -20.53
N THR A 92 -11.11 -11.15 -19.62
CA THR A 92 -10.98 -12.61 -19.63
C THR A 92 -11.93 -13.22 -18.61
N LYS A 93 -12.81 -14.13 -19.05
CA LYS A 93 -13.70 -14.92 -18.17
C LYS A 93 -13.02 -16.16 -17.57
N THR A 94 -11.78 -16.42 -17.95
CA THR A 94 -10.99 -17.56 -17.49
C THR A 94 -10.47 -17.31 -16.08
N ILE A 95 -10.91 -18.15 -15.15
CA ILE A 95 -10.42 -18.16 -13.77
C ILE A 95 -9.18 -19.06 -13.70
N PRO A 96 -8.02 -18.55 -13.24
CA PRO A 96 -6.83 -19.37 -13.10
C PRO A 96 -7.02 -20.40 -11.98
N ILE A 97 -6.69 -21.66 -12.27
CA ILE A 97 -6.60 -22.72 -11.26
C ILE A 97 -5.20 -22.63 -10.65
N ILE A 98 -5.13 -22.34 -9.35
CA ILE A 98 -3.88 -22.11 -8.63
C ILE A 98 -3.47 -23.41 -7.91
N GLU A 99 -2.32 -23.97 -8.27
CA GLU A 99 -1.84 -25.26 -7.75
C GLU A 99 -0.36 -25.17 -7.32
N GLY A 100 0.11 -26.18 -6.59
CA GLY A 100 1.52 -26.31 -6.21
C GLY A 100 2.07 -25.11 -5.44
N GLN A 101 3.15 -24.53 -5.97
CA GLN A 101 3.89 -23.44 -5.32
C GLN A 101 3.09 -22.13 -5.25
N ASP A 102 2.24 -21.85 -6.23
CA ASP A 102 1.44 -20.62 -6.24
C ASP A 102 0.38 -20.68 -5.14
N LEU A 103 -0.19 -21.86 -4.89
CA LEU A 103 -1.13 -22.07 -3.79
C LEU A 103 -0.46 -21.90 -2.43
N ALA A 104 0.77 -22.42 -2.26
CA ALA A 104 1.55 -22.24 -1.05
C ALA A 104 1.88 -20.76 -0.81
N THR A 105 2.29 -20.04 -1.87
CA THR A 105 2.57 -18.60 -1.82
C THR A 105 1.33 -17.80 -1.42
N MET A 106 0.16 -18.12 -2.00
CA MET A 106 -1.10 -17.47 -1.65
C MET A 106 -1.50 -17.70 -0.19
N ARG A 107 -1.32 -18.93 0.32
CA ARG A 107 -1.58 -19.25 1.73
C ARG A 107 -0.70 -18.44 2.67
N GLU A 108 0.58 -18.34 2.36
CA GLU A 108 1.53 -17.58 3.17
C GLU A 108 1.23 -16.07 3.14
N ALA A 109 0.94 -15.51 1.96
CA ALA A 109 0.52 -14.11 1.84
C ALA A 109 -0.74 -13.82 2.67
N CYS A 110 -1.74 -14.71 2.65
CA CYS A 110 -2.94 -14.59 3.47
C CYS A 110 -2.66 -14.70 4.97
N ARG A 111 -1.74 -15.60 5.38
CA ARG A 111 -1.33 -15.76 6.78
C ARG A 111 -0.68 -14.47 7.32
N LEU A 112 0.25 -13.90 6.54
CA LEU A 112 0.91 -12.62 6.86
C LEU A 112 -0.09 -11.46 6.87
N GLY A 113 -0.99 -11.40 5.89
CA GLY A 113 -2.05 -10.38 5.82
C GLY A 113 -2.99 -10.42 7.02
N ARG A 114 -3.37 -11.61 7.50
CA ARG A 114 -4.16 -11.76 8.74
C ARG A 114 -3.39 -11.26 9.97
N GLY A 115 -2.09 -11.53 10.04
CA GLY A 115 -1.21 -11.00 11.09
C GLY A 115 -1.20 -9.47 11.10
N GLY A 116 -1.06 -8.84 9.93
CA GLY A 116 -1.12 -7.39 9.79
C GLY A 116 -2.45 -6.77 10.23
N LEU A 117 -3.58 -7.37 9.85
CA LEU A 117 -4.91 -6.93 10.31
C LEU A 117 -5.07 -7.10 11.82
N GLY A 118 -4.56 -8.19 12.39
CA GLY A 118 -4.63 -8.44 13.84
C GLY A 118 -3.90 -7.39 14.67
N ALA A 119 -2.83 -6.79 14.14
CA ALA A 119 -2.10 -5.71 14.79
C ALA A 119 -2.78 -4.33 14.67
N ALA A 120 -3.77 -4.18 13.77
CA ALA A 120 -4.45 -2.92 13.48
C ALA A 120 -5.85 -2.78 14.11
N ALA A 121 -6.38 -3.86 14.67
CA ALA A 121 -7.68 -3.92 15.35
C ALA A 121 -7.53 -3.60 16.84
#